data_AF-A0A7C8GWE3-F1
#
_entry.id   AF-A0A7C8GWE3-F1
#
_cell.length_a   1.000
_cell.length_b   1.000
_cell.length_c   1.000
_cell.angle_alpha   90.00
_cell.angle_beta   90.00
_cell.angle_gamma   90.00
#
_symmetry.space_group_name_H-M   'P 1'
#
loop_
_entity.id
_entity.type
_entity.pdbx_description
1 polymer ?
#
loop_
_entity_poly.entity_id
_entity_poly.type
_entity_poly.pdbx_seq_one_letter_code
_entity_poly.pdbx_strand_id
1 'polypeptide(L)'
;MSFGFSMFIVTWTFILIGLLSVGGYFMFRKFLKSLPKQDGRSDLDWEKYYVNKSKQLWRQSEKEFLEDLVSPVPELFRDVARQKIAAKIGQIALERKQKTITQDILVEGYILATPKRDHKFLKKKLAEKHIDIAPYIKLFELSPDDYNNKKYATKAQKKS
;
A
#
# COMPACT_ATOMS: atom_id res chain seq x y z
N MET A 1 -45.88 -32.10 -0.41
CA MET A 1 -44.40 -32.07 -0.39
C MET A 1 -43.90 -33.30 0.34
N SER A 2 -42.83 -33.94 -0.14
CA SER A 2 -42.20 -35.06 0.58
C SER A 2 -41.44 -34.55 1.80
N PHE A 3 -41.46 -35.28 2.91
CA PHE A 3 -40.71 -34.97 4.13
C PHE A 3 -39.21 -34.75 3.85
N GLY A 4 -38.61 -35.56 2.98
CA GLY A 4 -37.22 -35.41 2.56
C GLY A 4 -36.95 -34.10 1.82
N PHE A 5 -37.90 -33.64 0.99
CA PHE A 5 -37.80 -32.35 0.29
C PHE A 5 -37.93 -31.17 1.27
N SER A 6 -38.83 -31.25 2.25
CA SER A 6 -38.96 -30.24 3.31
C SER A 6 -37.69 -30.13 4.16
N MET A 7 -37.08 -31.25 4.54
CA MET A 7 -35.85 -31.27 5.33
C MET A 7 -34.65 -30.73 4.55
N PHE A 8 -34.58 -31.03 3.25
CA PHE A 8 -33.59 -30.46 2.33
C PHE A 8 -33.67 -28.93 2.28
N ILE A 9 -34.89 -28.36 2.15
CA ILE A 9 -35.09 -26.90 2.11
C ILE A 9 -34.65 -26.24 3.42
N VAL A 10 -35.04 -26.79 4.56
CA VAL A 10 -34.67 -26.24 5.89
C VAL A 10 -33.15 -26.25 6.05
N THR A 11 -32.49 -27.36 5.71
CA THR A 11 -31.03 -27.49 5.78
C THR A 11 -30.34 -26.48 4.87
N TRP A 12 -30.81 -26.34 3.64
CA TRP A 12 -30.28 -25.35 2.69
C TRP A 12 -30.47 -23.92 3.14
N THR A 13 -31.57 -23.61 3.83
CA THR A 13 -31.81 -22.27 4.37
C THR A 13 -30.72 -21.87 5.37
N PHE A 14 -30.37 -22.76 6.30
CA PHE A 14 -29.28 -22.52 7.25
C PHE A 14 -27.92 -22.40 6.56
N ILE A 15 -27.64 -23.21 5.55
CA ILE A 15 -26.40 -23.11 4.75
C ILE A 15 -26.31 -21.75 4.07
N LEU A 16 -27.38 -21.29 3.42
CA LEU A 16 -27.41 -19.99 2.74
C LEU A 16 -27.25 -18.83 3.72
N ILE A 17 -27.92 -18.88 4.87
CA ILE A 17 -27.75 -17.86 5.93
C ILE A 17 -26.31 -17.85 6.44
N GLY A 18 -25.70 -19.02 6.63
CA GLY A 18 -24.30 -19.15 7.03
C GLY A 18 -23.34 -18.52 6.02
N LEU A 19 -23.49 -18.86 4.73
CA LEU A 19 -22.66 -18.31 3.65
C LEU A 19 -22.83 -16.79 3.52
N LEU A 20 -24.06 -16.29 3.58
CA LEU A 20 -24.36 -14.84 3.56
C LEU A 20 -23.75 -14.13 4.77
N SER A 21 -23.82 -14.73 5.95
CA SER A 21 -23.25 -14.14 7.17
C SER A 21 -21.73 -14.06 7.12
N VAL A 22 -21.06 -15.13 6.66
CA VAL A 22 -19.59 -15.16 6.51
C VAL A 22 -19.14 -14.18 5.42
N GLY A 23 -19.78 -14.21 4.26
CA GLY A 23 -19.49 -13.28 3.16
C GLY A 23 -19.74 -11.82 3.55
N GLY A 24 -20.88 -11.57 4.22
CA GLY A 24 -21.25 -10.27 4.78
C GLY A 24 -20.23 -9.76 5.80
N TYR A 25 -19.78 -10.59 6.74
CA TYR A 25 -18.76 -10.23 7.73
C TYR A 25 -17.44 -9.79 7.07
N PHE A 26 -16.95 -10.54 6.07
CA PHE A 26 -15.73 -10.19 5.35
C PHE A 26 -15.87 -8.87 4.57
N MET A 27 -16.98 -8.71 3.85
CA MET A 27 -17.27 -7.48 3.09
C MET A 27 -17.44 -6.29 4.03
N PHE A 28 -18.12 -6.46 5.16
CA PHE A 28 -18.32 -5.41 6.17
C PHE A 28 -17.00 -4.98 6.80
N ARG A 29 -16.13 -5.93 7.18
CA ARG A 29 -14.78 -5.62 7.68
C ARG A 29 -13.94 -4.86 6.65
N LYS A 30 -14.01 -5.27 5.38
CA LYS A 30 -13.31 -4.58 4.28
C LYS A 30 -13.90 -3.18 4.05
N PHE A 31 -15.21 -3.04 4.14
CA PHE A 31 -15.92 -1.78 4.01
C PHE A 31 -15.53 -0.78 5.10
N LEU A 32 -15.48 -1.20 6.37
CA LEU A 32 -15.04 -0.34 7.48
C LEU A 32 -13.61 0.20 7.26
N LYS A 33 -12.74 -0.54 6.59
CA LYS A 33 -11.39 -0.07 6.22
C LYS A 33 -11.38 0.94 5.07
N SER A 34 -12.41 0.95 4.23
CA SER A 34 -12.55 1.88 3.10
C SER A 34 -13.25 3.18 3.47
N LEU A 35 -13.85 3.26 4.67
CA LEU A 35 -14.48 4.49 5.14
C LEU A 35 -13.46 5.63 5.19
N PRO A 36 -13.91 6.86 4.87
CA PRO A 36 -13.07 8.04 5.01
C PRO A 36 -12.58 8.18 6.45
N LYS A 37 -11.37 8.69 6.61
CA LYS A 37 -10.80 8.97 7.93
C LYS A 37 -11.45 10.21 8.54
N GLN A 38 -10.96 10.64 9.70
CA GLN A 38 -11.44 11.83 10.40
C GLN A 38 -11.43 13.11 9.54
N ASP A 39 -10.61 13.14 8.47
CA ASP A 39 -10.48 14.23 7.51
C ASP A 39 -11.40 14.11 6.29
N GLY A 40 -12.30 13.11 6.26
CA GLY A 40 -13.21 12.90 5.15
C GLY A 40 -12.58 12.26 3.90
N ARG A 41 -11.31 11.87 3.93
CA ARG A 41 -10.59 11.26 2.79
C ARG A 41 -10.21 9.81 3.06
N SER A 42 -10.29 8.97 2.03
CA SER A 42 -9.77 7.60 2.08
C SER A 42 -8.25 7.59 1.88
N ASP A 43 -7.60 6.45 2.17
CA ASP A 43 -6.18 6.26 1.86
C ASP A 43 -5.89 6.46 0.36
N LEU A 44 -6.79 6.01 -0.52
CA LEU A 44 -6.66 6.18 -1.97
C LEU A 44 -6.77 7.64 -2.40
N ASP A 45 -7.59 8.45 -1.71
CA ASP A 45 -7.70 9.87 -2.01
C ASP A 45 -6.43 10.63 -1.64
N TRP A 46 -5.80 10.23 -0.53
CA TRP A 46 -4.50 10.75 -0.13
C TRP A 46 -3.39 10.33 -1.10
N GLU A 47 -3.39 9.09 -1.57
CA GLU A 47 -2.45 8.64 -2.59
C GLU A 47 -2.55 9.48 -3.86
N LYS A 48 -3.78 9.64 -4.39
CA LYS A 48 -4.05 10.48 -5.56
C LYS A 48 -3.63 11.93 -5.33
N TYR A 49 -3.90 12.47 -4.14
CA TYR A 49 -3.50 13.83 -3.78
C TYR A 49 -1.98 14.02 -3.87
N TYR A 50 -1.19 13.14 -3.26
CA TYR A 50 0.27 13.25 -3.24
C TYR A 50 0.90 13.00 -4.62
N VAL A 51 0.37 12.05 -5.41
CA VAL A 51 0.80 11.85 -6.80
C VAL A 51 0.56 13.11 -7.63
N ASN A 52 -0.64 13.69 -7.55
CA ASN A 52 -0.99 14.88 -8.32
C ASN A 52 -0.17 16.11 -7.91
N LYS A 53 0.01 16.33 -6.60
CA LYS A 53 0.80 17.47 -6.09
C LYS A 53 2.29 17.33 -6.35
N SER A 54 2.83 16.12 -6.36
CA SER A 54 4.25 15.89 -6.62
C SER A 54 4.60 15.72 -8.09
N LYS A 55 3.62 15.63 -9.00
CA LYS A 55 3.82 15.35 -10.44
C LYS A 55 4.89 16.22 -11.11
N GLN A 56 4.97 17.49 -10.74
CA GLN A 56 5.94 18.46 -11.28
C GLN A 56 7.35 18.32 -10.69
N LEU A 57 7.50 17.64 -9.54
CA LEU A 57 8.78 17.43 -8.86
C LEU A 57 9.59 16.28 -9.50
N TRP A 58 8.93 15.40 -10.25
CA TRP A 58 9.55 14.23 -10.89
C TRP A 58 10.33 14.62 -12.14
N ARG A 59 11.63 14.31 -12.17
CA ARG A 59 12.40 14.34 -13.42
C ARG A 59 12.29 13.00 -14.13
N GLN A 60 12.73 12.98 -15.38
CA GLN A 60 12.61 11.80 -16.24
C GLN A 60 13.41 10.61 -15.68
N SER A 61 14.61 10.85 -15.16
CA SER A 61 15.47 9.84 -14.54
C SER A 61 14.81 9.11 -13.37
N GLU A 62 14.13 9.84 -12.47
CA GLU A 62 13.48 9.23 -11.32
C GLU A 62 12.19 8.49 -11.70
N LYS A 63 11.48 8.94 -12.75
CA LYS A 63 10.33 8.20 -13.29
C LYS A 63 10.77 6.87 -13.87
N GLU A 64 11.83 6.86 -14.68
CA GLU A 64 12.39 5.64 -15.25
C GLU A 64 12.94 4.71 -14.17
N PHE A 65 13.57 5.26 -13.13
CA PHE A 65 14.02 4.47 -12.01
C PHE A 65 12.85 3.83 -11.25
N LEU A 66 11.76 4.57 -11.04
CA LEU A 66 10.55 4.00 -10.44
C LEU A 66 9.99 2.87 -11.29
N GLU A 67 9.89 3.04 -12.61
CA GLU A 67 9.41 1.98 -13.51
C GLU A 67 10.27 0.72 -13.44
N ASP A 68 11.60 0.86 -13.41
CA ASP A 68 12.51 -0.28 -13.23
C ASP A 68 12.28 -0.99 -11.89
N LEU A 69 12.02 -0.24 -10.83
CA LEU A 69 11.73 -0.79 -9.50
C LEU A 69 10.38 -1.49 -9.38
N VAL A 70 9.40 -1.15 -10.23
CA VAL A 70 8.10 -1.84 -10.29
C VAL A 70 7.99 -2.88 -11.42
N SER A 71 9.02 -2.99 -12.27
CA SER A 71 9.08 -4.01 -13.34
C SER A 71 8.85 -5.47 -12.89
N PRO A 72 9.30 -5.96 -11.72
CA PRO A 72 9.06 -7.35 -11.33
C PRO A 72 7.61 -7.60 -10.87
N VAL A 73 6.82 -6.54 -10.67
CA VAL A 73 5.41 -6.66 -10.27
C VAL A 73 4.60 -7.12 -11.49
N PRO A 74 3.71 -8.13 -11.34
CA PRO A 74 2.82 -8.55 -12.41
C PRO A 74 1.99 -7.39 -12.93
N GLU A 75 1.73 -7.35 -14.24
CA GLU A 75 1.12 -6.22 -14.92
C GLU A 75 -0.21 -5.78 -14.29
N LEU A 76 -1.07 -6.73 -13.92
CA LEU A 76 -2.36 -6.50 -13.25
C LEU A 76 -2.25 -5.70 -11.94
N PHE A 77 -1.09 -5.70 -11.29
CA PHE A 77 -0.85 -5.02 -10.01
C PHE A 77 0.16 -3.88 -10.11
N ARG A 78 0.83 -3.72 -11.26
CA ARG A 78 1.93 -2.78 -11.43
C ARG A 78 1.48 -1.34 -11.25
N ASP A 79 0.34 -0.96 -11.81
CA ASP A 79 -0.20 0.40 -11.69
C ASP A 79 -0.55 0.75 -10.24
N VAL A 80 -1.13 -0.20 -9.50
CA VAL A 80 -1.48 -0.02 -8.08
C VAL A 80 -0.21 0.12 -7.23
N ALA A 81 0.79 -0.73 -7.47
CA ALA A 81 2.08 -0.65 -6.79
C ALA A 81 2.79 0.69 -7.09
N ARG A 82 2.84 1.08 -8.37
CA ARG A 82 3.42 2.35 -8.82
C ARG A 82 2.74 3.54 -8.15
N GLN A 83 1.41 3.59 -8.16
CA GLN A 83 0.66 4.67 -7.53
C GLN A 83 0.98 4.78 -6.04
N LYS A 84 0.96 3.66 -5.31
CA LYS A 84 1.22 3.62 -3.88
C LYS A 84 2.63 4.09 -3.53
N ILE A 85 3.63 3.64 -4.29
CA ILE A 85 5.03 4.03 -4.11
C ILE A 85 5.21 5.51 -4.47
N ALA A 86 4.69 5.94 -5.63
CA ALA A 86 4.78 7.33 -6.09
C ALA A 86 4.08 8.31 -5.11
N ALA A 87 2.94 7.92 -4.56
CA ALA A 87 2.26 8.68 -3.52
C ALA A 87 3.13 8.87 -2.28
N LYS A 88 3.82 7.82 -1.83
CA LYS A 88 4.69 7.89 -0.65
C LYS A 88 5.93 8.75 -0.90
N ILE A 89 6.56 8.61 -2.06
CA ILE A 89 7.68 9.46 -2.49
C ILE A 89 7.23 10.93 -2.55
N GLY A 90 6.08 11.19 -3.19
CA GLY A 90 5.49 12.52 -3.30
C GLY A 90 5.16 13.13 -1.93
N GLN A 91 4.62 12.33 -1.01
CA GLN A 91 4.38 12.75 0.37
C GLN A 91 5.67 13.21 1.04
N ILE A 92 6.74 12.41 0.99
CA ILE A 92 8.03 12.73 1.63
C ILE A 92 8.65 13.99 0.99
N ALA A 93 8.60 14.10 -0.34
CA ALA A 93 9.10 15.28 -1.05
C ALA A 93 8.39 16.56 -0.62
N LEU A 94 7.06 16.52 -0.51
CA LEU A 94 6.24 17.66 -0.09
C LEU A 94 6.43 17.99 1.39
N GLU A 95 6.49 16.98 2.27
CA GLU A 95 6.76 17.17 3.71
C GLU A 95 8.14 17.82 3.94
N ARG A 96 9.14 17.45 3.13
CA ARG A 96 10.50 18.04 3.16
C ARG A 96 10.63 19.34 2.35
N LYS A 97 9.55 19.84 1.74
CA LYS A 97 9.52 21.04 0.88
C LYS A 97 10.57 21.00 -0.25
N GLN A 98 10.81 19.82 -0.79
CA GLN A 98 11.79 19.61 -1.84
C GLN A 98 11.25 20.08 -3.19
N LYS A 99 12.10 20.77 -3.97
CA LYS A 99 11.74 21.28 -5.30
C LYS A 99 11.77 20.20 -6.38
N THR A 100 12.51 19.11 -6.15
CA THR A 100 12.61 17.97 -7.06
C THR A 100 12.75 16.68 -6.27
N ILE A 101 12.23 15.58 -6.82
CA ILE A 101 12.45 14.25 -6.25
C ILE A 101 13.88 13.83 -6.61
N THR A 102 14.68 13.60 -5.57
CA THR A 102 16.04 13.07 -5.70
C THR A 102 16.00 11.54 -5.57
N GLN A 103 17.08 10.90 -5.98
CA GLN A 103 17.26 9.45 -5.81
C GLN A 103 17.06 9.02 -4.34
N ASP A 104 17.58 9.80 -3.38
CA ASP A 104 17.43 9.54 -1.94
C ASP A 104 15.95 9.48 -1.51
N ILE A 105 15.16 10.49 -1.90
CA ILE A 105 13.72 10.55 -1.59
C ILE A 105 12.96 9.40 -2.25
N LEU A 106 13.34 9.02 -3.47
CA LEU A 106 12.75 7.90 -4.18
C LEU A 106 13.01 6.58 -3.46
N VAL A 107 14.27 6.32 -3.09
CA VAL A 107 14.67 5.09 -2.39
C VAL A 107 14.01 5.02 -1.01
N GLU A 108 14.06 6.09 -0.24
CA GLU A 108 13.39 6.15 1.06
C GLU A 108 11.87 5.94 0.92
N GLY A 109 11.23 6.61 -0.04
CA GLY A 109 9.80 6.46 -0.28
C GLY A 109 9.43 5.04 -0.70
N TYR A 110 10.24 4.38 -1.52
CA TYR A 110 10.06 2.97 -1.87
C TYR A 110 10.12 2.07 -0.64
N ILE A 111 11.16 2.21 0.19
CA ILE A 111 11.36 1.40 1.40
C ILE A 111 10.17 1.56 2.36
N LEU A 112 9.67 2.78 2.51
CA LEU A 112 8.56 3.09 3.42
C LEU A 112 7.17 2.70 2.87
N ALA A 113 7.03 2.52 1.55
CA ALA A 113 5.80 2.12 0.87
C ALA A 113 5.62 0.59 0.75
N THR A 114 6.73 -0.15 0.84
CA THR A 114 6.78 -1.60 0.61
C THR A 114 7.17 -2.37 1.89
N PRO A 115 6.69 -3.61 2.08
CA PRO A 115 7.06 -4.43 3.22
C PRO A 115 8.46 -5.01 3.07
N LYS A 116 9.07 -5.43 4.18
CA LYS A 116 10.44 -5.98 4.22
C LYS A 116 10.70 -7.10 3.20
N ARG A 117 9.71 -7.96 2.97
CA ARG A 117 9.82 -9.09 2.04
C ARG A 117 10.08 -8.66 0.60
N ASP A 118 9.61 -7.48 0.20
CA ASP A 118 9.69 -6.97 -1.17
C ASP A 118 11.00 -6.19 -1.42
N HIS A 119 11.82 -5.96 -0.38
CA HIS A 119 13.06 -5.18 -0.49
C HIS A 119 14.24 -5.92 -1.10
N LYS A 120 14.15 -7.24 -1.28
CA LYS A 120 15.22 -8.02 -1.92
C LYS A 120 15.54 -7.50 -3.31
N PHE A 121 14.50 -7.13 -4.08
CA PHE A 121 14.67 -6.57 -5.42
C PHE A 121 15.29 -5.18 -5.39
N LEU A 122 14.81 -4.31 -4.50
CA LEU A 122 15.38 -2.98 -4.32
C LEU A 122 16.88 -3.05 -4.00
N LYS A 123 17.30 -3.86 -3.02
CA LYS A 123 18.71 -4.00 -2.65
C LYS A 123 19.57 -4.44 -3.84
N LYS A 124 19.08 -5.39 -4.65
CA LYS A 124 19.75 -5.83 -5.87
C LYS A 124 19.91 -4.68 -6.87
N LYS A 125 18.84 -3.93 -7.13
CA LYS A 125 18.85 -2.79 -8.06
C LYS A 125 19.72 -1.64 -7.60
N LEU A 126 19.78 -1.35 -6.30
CA LEU A 126 20.69 -0.36 -5.73
C LEU A 126 22.15 -0.78 -5.93
N ALA A 127 22.47 -2.06 -5.70
CA ALA A 127 23.81 -2.59 -5.95
C ALA A 127 24.20 -2.53 -7.44
N GLU A 128 23.30 -2.90 -8.35
CA GLU A 128 23.50 -2.80 -9.81
C GLU A 128 23.77 -1.36 -10.28
N LYS A 129 23.17 -0.36 -9.60
CA LYS A 129 23.37 1.07 -9.89
C LYS A 129 24.48 1.72 -9.05
N HIS A 130 25.25 0.94 -8.31
CA HIS A 130 26.32 1.43 -7.41
C HIS A 130 25.86 2.48 -6.37
N ILE A 131 24.63 2.32 -5.87
CA ILE A 131 24.05 3.19 -4.86
C ILE A 131 24.34 2.61 -3.48
N ASP A 132 24.98 3.40 -2.61
CA ASP A 132 25.27 2.97 -1.25
C ASP A 132 23.98 2.74 -0.44
N ILE A 133 23.93 1.60 0.25
CA ILE A 133 22.80 1.16 1.04
C ILE A 133 22.92 1.62 2.49
N ALA A 134 24.14 1.98 2.95
CA ALA A 134 24.41 2.33 4.34
C ALA A 134 23.44 3.37 4.95
N PRO A 135 23.06 4.46 4.25
CA PRO A 135 22.12 5.45 4.78
C PRO A 135 20.72 4.88 5.05
N TYR A 136 20.34 3.82 4.34
CA TYR A 136 18.98 3.27 4.36
C TYR A 136 18.82 2.05 5.25
N ILE A 137 19.89 1.50 5.83
CA ILE A 137 19.84 0.27 6.66
C ILE A 137 18.79 0.39 7.76
N LYS A 138 18.77 1.51 8.48
CA LYS A 138 17.78 1.78 9.54
C LYS A 138 16.34 1.82 9.01
N LEU A 139 16.12 2.31 7.79
CA LEU A 139 14.80 2.35 7.18
C LEU A 139 14.31 0.93 6.85
N PHE A 140 15.19 0.06 6.36
CA PHE A 140 14.87 -1.34 6.11
C PHE A 140 14.43 -2.09 7.38
N GLU A 141 15.04 -1.79 8.53
CA GLU A 141 14.68 -2.38 9.82
C GLU A 141 13.30 -1.90 10.32
N LEU A 142 12.98 -0.62 10.08
CA LEU A 142 11.74 0.04 10.51
C LEU A 142 10.54 -0.24 9.59
N SER A 143 10.76 -0.79 8.40
CA SER A 143 9.66 -1.10 7.47
C SER A 143 8.73 -2.18 8.02
N PRO A 144 7.46 -2.21 7.60
CA PRO A 144 6.52 -3.21 8.10
C PRO A 144 6.79 -4.59 7.48
N ASP A 145 6.48 -5.67 8.22
CA ASP A 145 6.60 -7.04 7.68
C ASP A 145 5.48 -7.36 6.66
N ASP A 146 4.39 -6.59 6.68
CA ASP A 146 3.24 -6.75 5.81
C ASP A 146 2.60 -5.40 5.41
N TYR A 147 1.81 -5.39 4.34
CA TYR A 147 1.06 -4.21 3.89
C TYR A 147 -0.03 -3.76 4.87
N ASN A 148 -0.32 -4.58 5.90
CA ASN A 148 -1.21 -4.22 6.99
C ASN A 148 -0.66 -3.02 7.75
N ASN A 149 -1.27 -1.90 7.40
CA ASN A 149 -1.08 -0.55 7.84
C ASN A 149 -1.21 -0.36 9.37
N LYS A 150 -0.23 -0.82 10.15
CA LYS A 150 -0.10 -0.45 11.57
C LYS A 150 0.45 0.98 11.75
N LYS A 151 0.83 1.67 10.66
CA LYS A 151 1.37 3.04 10.71
C LYS A 151 0.36 4.08 11.19
N TYR A 152 -0.95 3.89 10.96
CA TYR A 152 -1.97 4.80 11.52
C TYR A 152 -2.39 4.47 12.95
N ALA A 153 -2.15 3.25 13.45
CA ALA A 153 -2.40 2.90 14.84
C ALA A 153 -1.36 3.52 15.80
N THR A 154 -0.11 3.64 15.35
CA THR A 154 1.01 4.01 16.24
C THR A 154 1.15 5.53 16.45
N LYS A 155 0.63 6.37 15.55
CA LYS A 155 0.64 7.84 15.75
C LYS A 155 -0.47 8.33 16.70
N ALA A 156 -1.53 7.55 16.92
CA ALA A 156 -2.58 7.90 17.87
C ALA A 156 -2.20 7.62 19.34
N GLN A 157 -1.21 6.77 19.60
CA GLN A 157 -0.80 6.36 20.95
C GLN A 157 0.39 7.16 21.52
N LYS A 158 1.02 8.04 20.74
CA LYS A 158 2.19 8.82 21.19
C LYS A 158 1.86 10.27 21.57
N LYS A 159 0.59 10.56 21.84
CA LYS A 159 0.10 11.87 22.28
C LYS A 159 -0.91 11.78 23.44
N SER A 160 -0.80 10.73 24.25
CA SER A 160 -1.40 10.62 25.58
C SER A 160 -0.29 10.57 26.61
#